data_AF-A4FKY1-F1
#
_entry.id   AF-A4FKY1-F1
#
_cell.length_a   1.000
_cell.length_b   1.000
_cell.length_c   1.000
_cell.angle_alpha   90.00
_cell.angle_beta   90.00
_cell.angle_gamma   90.00
#
_symmetry.space_group_name_H-M   'P 1'
#
loop_
_entity.id
_entity.type
_entity.pdbx_description
1 polymer ?
#
loop_
_entity_poly.entity_id
_entity_poly.type
_entity_poly.pdbx_seq_one_letter_code
_entity_poly.pdbx_strand_id
1 'polypeptide(L)'
;MSDFLVNFGSYGEVNQRLTQAANRMGTILDDLNNFLKNMGEATKGQAAPLWQEQQLKWTQAYMDMNTRLNTGARTSTEVANIFQEGDRRGANIMM
;
A
#
# COMPACT_ATOMS: atom_id res chain seq x y z
N MET A 1 7.11 23.04 -32.31
CA MET A 1 7.10 23.06 -30.83
C MET A 1 5.88 22.28 -30.36
N SER A 2 5.97 20.97 -30.45
CA SER A 2 4.95 20.02 -29.99
C SER A 2 5.67 18.97 -29.16
N ASP A 3 4.98 18.47 -28.12
CA ASP A 3 5.34 17.31 -27.29
C ASP A 3 6.00 17.54 -25.93
N PHE A 4 5.60 18.59 -25.21
CA PHE A 4 5.57 18.53 -23.74
C PHE A 4 4.15 18.38 -23.16
N LEU A 5 3.22 17.86 -23.96
CA LEU A 5 1.95 17.30 -23.49
C LEU A 5 2.18 15.86 -23.00
N VAL A 6 3.11 15.66 -22.07
CA VAL A 6 3.36 14.34 -21.46
C VAL A 6 2.26 14.06 -20.45
N ASN A 7 1.04 13.75 -20.92
CA ASN A 7 -0.06 13.07 -20.22
C ASN A 7 -0.08 13.16 -18.67
N PHE A 8 0.03 14.38 -18.13
CA PHE A 8 0.25 14.62 -16.69
C PHE A 8 -1.00 14.36 -15.85
N GLY A 9 -2.19 14.39 -16.46
CA GLY A 9 -3.44 13.99 -15.82
C GLY A 9 -3.43 12.52 -15.38
N SER A 10 -2.69 11.65 -16.08
CA SER A 10 -2.66 10.22 -15.78
C SER A 10 -1.91 9.88 -14.49
N TYR A 11 -0.86 10.63 -14.11
CA TYR A 11 -0.03 10.30 -12.94
C TYR A 11 -0.74 10.58 -11.61
N GLY A 12 -1.47 11.70 -11.50
CA GLY A 12 -2.27 12.00 -10.31
C GLY A 12 -3.39 10.98 -10.11
N GLU A 13 -4.03 10.56 -11.21
CA GLU A 13 -5.08 9.56 -11.20
C GLU A 13 -4.52 8.15 -10.86
N VAL A 14 -3.36 7.80 -11.39
CA VAL A 14 -2.65 6.54 -11.07
C VAL A 14 -2.25 6.51 -9.59
N ASN A 15 -1.74 7.61 -9.04
CA ASN A 15 -1.42 7.69 -7.62
C ASN A 15 -2.68 7.55 -6.74
N GLN A 16 -3.77 8.25 -7.08
CA GLN A 16 -5.03 8.10 -6.36
C GLN A 16 -5.54 6.65 -6.41
N ARG A 17 -5.50 6.01 -7.58
CA ARG A 17 -5.89 4.60 -7.74
C ARG A 17 -4.98 3.67 -6.93
N LEU A 18 -3.68 3.94 -6.90
CA LEU A 18 -2.71 3.16 -6.12
C LEU A 18 -2.94 3.33 -4.61
N THR A 19 -3.17 4.54 -4.13
CA THR A 19 -3.51 4.81 -2.71
C THR A 19 -4.84 4.13 -2.34
N GLN A 20 -5.85 4.22 -3.20
CA GLN A 20 -7.13 3.52 -2.98
C GLN A 20 -6.97 2.00 -2.95
N ALA A 21 -6.17 1.44 -3.85
CA ALA A 21 -5.87 0.01 -3.86
C ALA A 21 -5.08 -0.41 -2.61
N ALA A 22 -4.09 0.38 -2.18
CA ALA A 22 -3.33 0.14 -0.96
C ALA A 22 -4.22 0.18 0.29
N ASN A 23 -5.12 1.17 0.38
CA ASN A 23 -6.10 1.26 1.48
C ASN A 23 -7.05 0.05 1.49
N ARG A 24 -7.58 -0.35 0.33
CA ARG A 24 -8.43 -1.55 0.21
C ARG A 24 -7.69 -2.82 0.62
N MET A 25 -6.44 -2.98 0.19
CA MET A 25 -5.60 -4.10 0.62
C MET A 25 -5.36 -4.09 2.12
N GLY A 26 -5.11 -2.93 2.72
CA GLY A 26 -5.02 -2.76 4.18
C GLY A 26 -6.28 -3.22 4.89
N THR A 27 -7.46 -2.76 4.46
CA THR A 27 -8.75 -3.20 5.03
C THR A 27 -8.96 -4.71 4.92
N ILE A 28 -8.70 -5.30 3.75
CA ILE A 28 -8.82 -6.75 3.56
C ILE A 28 -7.88 -7.50 4.51
N LEU A 29 -6.62 -7.05 4.64
CA LEU A 29 -5.64 -7.66 5.54
C LEU A 29 -6.07 -7.55 7.01
N ASP A 30 -6.64 -6.41 7.41
CA ASP A 30 -7.16 -6.21 8.76
C ASP A 30 -8.36 -7.09 9.06
N ASP A 31 -9.31 -7.20 8.12
CA ASP A 31 -10.48 -8.07 8.24
C ASP A 31 -10.07 -9.54 8.37
N LEU A 32 -9.11 -9.97 7.54
CA LEU A 32 -8.57 -11.34 7.58
C LEU A 32 -7.85 -11.61 8.91
N ASN A 33 -7.08 -10.65 9.40
CA ASN A 33 -6.42 -10.75 10.71
C ASN A 33 -7.43 -10.80 11.87
N ASN A 34 -8.50 -10.00 11.80
CA ASN A 34 -9.56 -10.01 12.81
C ASN A 34 -10.35 -11.32 12.81
N PHE A 35 -10.63 -11.88 11.63
CA PHE A 35 -11.25 -13.20 11.51
C PHE A 35 -10.37 -14.29 12.13
N LEU A 36 -9.07 -14.31 11.80
CA LEU A 36 -8.13 -15.32 12.30
C LEU A 36 -7.88 -15.17 13.81
N LYS A 37 -7.90 -13.96 14.39
CA LYS A 37 -7.75 -13.77 15.84
C LYS A 37 -8.76 -14.56 16.67
N ASN A 38 -9.98 -14.73 16.17
CA ASN A 38 -11.06 -15.45 16.87
C ASN A 38 -10.98 -16.97 16.70
N MET A 39 -10.15 -17.49 15.78
CA MET A 39 -10.02 -18.93 15.54
C MET A 39 -9.36 -19.69 16.70
N GLY A 40 -8.51 -19.04 17.50
CA GLY A 40 -7.86 -19.67 18.65
C GLY A 40 -8.81 -20.18 19.74
N GLU A 41 -10.01 -19.58 19.85
CA GLU A 41 -11.07 -20.08 20.75
C GLU A 41 -11.80 -21.31 20.17
N ALA A 42 -11.79 -21.45 18.84
CA ALA A 42 -12.41 -22.57 18.13
C ALA A 42 -11.48 -23.79 18.00
N THR A 43 -10.16 -23.62 18.00
CA THR A 43 -9.20 -24.71 17.95
C THR A 43 -8.96 -25.34 19.32
N LYS A 44 -9.50 -26.55 19.53
CA LYS A 44 -9.24 -27.37 20.73
C LYS A 44 -8.42 -28.61 20.41
N GLY A 45 -7.74 -29.14 21.43
CA GLY A 45 -6.99 -30.41 21.34
C GLY A 45 -5.66 -30.27 20.57
N GLN A 46 -5.26 -31.34 19.88
CA GLN A 46 -3.95 -31.46 19.22
C GLN A 46 -3.71 -30.43 18.09
N ALA A 47 -4.76 -29.73 17.64
CA ALA A 47 -4.67 -28.68 16.63
C ALA A 47 -4.25 -27.31 17.19
N ALA A 48 -4.31 -27.09 18.51
CA ALA A 48 -3.97 -25.81 19.12
C ALA A 48 -2.51 -25.39 18.91
N PRO A 49 -1.49 -26.26 19.05
CA PRO A 49 -0.09 -25.89 18.79
C PRO A 49 0.17 -25.56 17.32
N LEU A 50 -0.41 -26.33 16.39
CA LEU A 50 -0.29 -26.10 14.95
C LEU A 50 -0.93 -24.76 14.55
N TRP A 51 -2.09 -24.45 15.14
CA TRP A 51 -2.75 -23.17 14.96
C TRP A 51 -1.89 -22.01 15.46
N GLN A 52 -1.28 -22.14 16.64
CA GLN A 52 -0.44 -21.11 17.23
C GLN A 52 0.80 -20.81 16.38
N GLU A 53 1.45 -21.85 15.82
CA GLU A 53 2.56 -21.69 14.88
C GLU A 53 2.11 -20.97 13.59
N GLN A 54 0.96 -21.35 13.04
CA GLN A 54 0.41 -20.74 11.83
C GLN A 54 0.01 -19.27 12.07
N GLN A 55 -0.53 -18.96 13.25
CA GLN A 55 -0.90 -17.61 13.64
C GLN A 55 0.32 -16.69 13.79
N LEU A 56 1.44 -17.21 14.32
CA LEU A 56 2.71 -16.46 14.39
C LEU A 56 3.24 -16.15 12.99
N LYS A 57 3.29 -17.15 12.09
CA LYS A 57 3.72 -16.95 10.70
C LYS A 57 2.84 -15.93 9.96
N TRP A 58 1.52 -16.04 10.14
CA TRP A 58 0.56 -15.09 9.58
C TRP A 58 0.80 -13.67 10.10
N THR A 59 0.95 -13.50 11.41
CA THR A 59 1.16 -12.18 12.04
C THR A 59 2.41 -11.50 11.47
N GLN A 60 3.49 -12.26 11.29
CA GLN A 60 4.72 -11.73 10.73
C GLN A 60 4.58 -11.33 9.25
N ALA A 61 3.92 -12.18 8.44
CA ALA A 61 3.63 -11.86 7.05
C ALA A 61 2.71 -10.63 6.92
N TYR A 62 1.70 -10.51 7.78
CA TYR A 62 0.82 -9.35 7.85
C TYR A 62 1.58 -8.05 8.15
N MET A 63 2.47 -8.05 9.14
CA MET A 63 3.27 -6.87 9.47
C MET A 63 4.19 -6.43 8.32
N ASP A 64 4.82 -7.39 7.63
CA ASP A 64 5.65 -7.11 6.46
C ASP A 64 4.82 -6.52 5.30
N MET A 65 3.67 -7.13 4.99
CA MET A 65 2.76 -6.64 3.96
C MET A 65 2.26 -5.22 4.28
N ASN A 66 1.83 -4.97 5.52
CA ASN A 66 1.36 -3.65 5.93
C ASN A 66 2.48 -2.60 5.84
N THR A 67 3.70 -2.95 6.24
CA THR A 67 4.87 -2.05 6.14
C THR A 67 5.19 -1.71 4.69
N ARG A 68 5.20 -2.70 3.80
CA ARG A 68 5.47 -2.49 2.37
C ARG A 68 4.39 -1.65 1.70
N LEU A 69 3.12 -1.88 2.02
CA LEU A 69 2.01 -1.08 1.49
C LEU A 69 2.13 0.39 1.88
N ASN A 70 2.40 0.66 3.16
CA ASN A 70 2.61 2.02 3.66
C ASN A 70 3.83 2.70 3.02
N THR A 71 4.92 1.94 2.83
CA THR A 71 6.15 2.45 2.20
C THR A 71 5.92 2.77 0.72
N GLY A 72 5.28 1.86 -0.03
CA GLY A 72 4.96 2.08 -1.44
C GLY A 72 4.05 3.28 -1.66
N ALA A 73 3.02 3.44 -0.84
CA ALA A 73 2.12 4.60 -0.92
C ALA A 73 2.85 5.93 -0.67
N ARG A 74 3.80 5.94 0.28
CA ARG A 74 4.63 7.12 0.58
C ARG A 74 5.57 7.47 -0.57
N THR A 75 6.30 6.49 -1.09
CA THR A 75 7.23 6.68 -2.22
C THR A 75 6.49 7.20 -3.46
N SER A 76 5.32 6.65 -3.76
CA SER A 76 4.50 7.13 -4.88
C SER A 76 4.08 8.59 -4.72
N THR A 77 3.76 9.02 -3.49
CA THR A 77 3.43 10.43 -3.20
C THR A 77 4.64 11.34 -3.36
N GLU A 78 5.82 10.93 -2.88
CA GLU A 78 7.07 11.69 -3.02
C GLU A 78 7.47 11.87 -4.49
N VAL A 79 7.36 10.82 -5.31
CA VAL A 79 7.64 10.90 -6.75
C VAL A 79 6.73 11.94 -7.41
N ALA A 80 5.43 11.92 -7.13
CA ALA A 80 4.50 12.91 -7.70
C ALA A 80 4.86 14.35 -7.31
N ASN A 81 5.27 14.59 -6.06
CA ASN A 81 5.69 15.92 -5.59
C ASN A 81 6.98 16.39 -6.27
N ILE A 82 7.98 15.52 -6.43
CA ILE A 82 9.24 15.85 -7.11
C ILE A 82 8.99 16.24 -8.56
N PHE A 83 8.12 15.50 -9.26
CA PHE A 83 7.77 15.81 -10.65
C PHE A 83 7.01 17.14 -10.77
N GLN A 84 6.05 17.44 -9.88
CA GLN A 84 5.36 18.74 -9.86
C GLN A 84 6.30 19.91 -9.61
N GLU A 85 7.26 19.74 -8.69
CA GLU A 85 8.27 20.77 -8.41
C GLU A 85 9.23 20.97 -9.59
N GLY A 86 9.63 19.88 -10.25
CA GLY A 86 10.43 19.92 -11.48
C GLY A 86 9.72 20.66 -12.61
N ASP A 87 8.42 20.42 -12.78
CA ASP A 87 7.60 21.09 -13.79
C ASP A 87 7.45 22.60 -13.53
N ARG A 88 7.16 23.00 -12.27
CA ARG A 88 7.14 24.42 -11.87
C ARG A 88 8.46 25.13 -12.15
N ARG A 89 9.59 24.47 -11.88
CA ARG A 89 10.91 25.04 -12.15
C ARG A 89 11.18 25.14 -13.64
N GLY A 90 10.82 24.13 -14.43
CA GLY A 90 10.94 24.14 -15.88
C GLY A 90 10.11 25.25 -16.53
N ALA A 91 8.87 25.44 -16.08
CA ALA A 91 7.99 26.51 -16.55
C ALA A 91 8.56 27.92 -16.25
N ASN A 92 9.21 28.11 -15.11
CA ASN A 92 9.86 29.38 -14.76
C ASN A 92 11.15 29.66 -15.55
N ILE A 93 11.78 28.63 -16.15
CA ILE A 93 13.00 28.78 -16.98
C ILE A 93 12.65 29.02 -18.45
N MET A 94 11.44 28.60 -18.88
CA MET A 94 10.94 28.79 -20.25
C MET A 94 10.16 30.11 -20.46
N MET A 95 9.96 30.93 -19.42
CA MET A 95 9.51 32.33 -19.51
C MET A 95 10.70 33.28 -19.53
#